data_AF-A0A958M553-F1
#
_entry.id   AF-A0A958M553-F1
#
_cell.length_a   1.000
_cell.length_b   1.000
_cell.length_c   1.000
_cell.angle_alpha   90.00
_cell.angle_beta   90.00
_cell.angle_gamma   90.00
#
_symmetry.space_group_name_H-M   'P 1'
#
loop_
_entity.id
_entity.type
_entity.pdbx_description
1 polymer ?
#
loop_
_entity_poly.entity_id
_entity_poly.type
_entity_poly.pdbx_seq_one_letter_code
_entity_poly.pdbx_strand_id
1 'polypeptide(L)'
;MLQRFFIFCSGADTDILETCSNGERNKYAGIGATVFFTAVMAFIASGYALYTVFDNIYTAIFFGLIWGLLIFNLDRYIVSTIKKRDNIKSEIFQATPRILLAIIIAVVISKPLEMKIFEKEINQVLLEEKNSMTLNNKEQLALQYTPKIESLNQDIANLKGEVATKEAETNALYDTY
;
A
#
# COMPACT_ATOMS: atom_id res chain seq x y z
N MET A 1 -6.20 -0.13 -43.00
CA MET A 1 -6.00 -1.09 -41.89
C MET A 1 -6.03 -0.42 -40.52
N LEU A 2 -5.19 0.59 -40.25
CA LEU A 2 -5.12 1.24 -38.93
C LEU A 2 -6.45 1.89 -38.48
N GLN A 3 -7.16 2.55 -39.39
CA GLN A 3 -8.47 3.14 -39.10
C GLN A 3 -9.51 2.07 -38.70
N ARG A 4 -9.50 0.90 -39.36
CA ARG A 4 -10.41 -0.21 -39.06
C ARG A 4 -10.13 -0.82 -37.68
N PHE A 5 -8.85 -0.90 -37.28
CA PHE A 5 -8.45 -1.29 -35.93
C PHE A 5 -8.98 -0.31 -34.88
N PHE A 6 -8.81 1.00 -35.08
CA PHE A 6 -9.36 1.98 -34.14
C PHE A 6 -10.89 1.97 -34.10
N ILE A 7 -11.58 1.82 -35.24
CA ILE A 7 -13.04 1.67 -35.24
C ILE A 7 -13.46 0.43 -34.43
N PHE A 8 -12.75 -0.70 -34.57
CA PHE A 8 -12.98 -1.88 -33.74
C PHE A 8 -12.77 -1.59 -32.24
N CYS A 9 -11.72 -0.85 -31.88
CA CYS A 9 -11.45 -0.42 -30.50
C CYS A 9 -12.56 0.46 -29.92
N SER A 10 -13.25 1.25 -30.76
CA SER A 10 -14.38 2.09 -30.33
C SER A 10 -15.65 1.30 -29.98
N GLY A 11 -15.70 0.00 -30.29
CA GLY A 11 -16.89 -0.83 -30.06
C GLY A 11 -18.02 -0.59 -31.05
N ALA A 12 -17.77 0.17 -32.13
CA ALA A 12 -18.74 0.42 -33.17
C ALA A 12 -18.72 -0.67 -34.26
N ASP A 13 -19.85 -0.86 -34.93
CA ASP A 13 -19.99 -1.82 -36.03
C ASP A 13 -19.20 -1.35 -37.25
N THR A 14 -18.14 -2.08 -37.60
CA THR A 14 -17.25 -1.72 -38.71
C THR A 14 -17.93 -1.80 -40.07
N ASP A 15 -18.91 -2.68 -40.24
CA ASP A 15 -19.54 -2.96 -41.52
C ASP A 15 -20.58 -1.88 -41.84
N ILE A 16 -21.30 -1.39 -40.82
CA ILE A 16 -22.19 -0.23 -40.95
C ILE A 16 -21.38 1.04 -41.21
N LEU A 17 -20.28 1.26 -40.47
CA LEU A 17 -19.45 2.46 -40.61
C LEU A 17 -18.70 2.54 -41.95
N GLU A 18 -18.43 1.41 -42.62
CA GLU A 18 -17.87 1.41 -43.97
C GLU A 18 -18.83 1.99 -45.03
N THR A 19 -20.14 1.98 -44.77
CA THR A 19 -21.17 2.60 -45.64
C THR A 19 -21.36 4.10 -45.38
N CYS A 20 -20.79 4.63 -44.30
CA CYS A 20 -20.93 6.02 -43.89
C CYS A 20 -19.85 6.94 -44.49
N SER A 21 -20.08 8.25 -44.40
CA SER A 21 -19.12 9.27 -44.86
C SER A 21 -17.78 9.19 -44.10
N ASN A 22 -16.71 9.61 -44.77
CA ASN A 22 -15.36 9.58 -44.19
C ASN A 22 -15.23 10.40 -42.89
N GLY A 23 -16.07 11.43 -42.71
CA GLY A 23 -16.10 12.24 -41.49
C GLY A 23 -16.52 11.43 -40.25
N GLU A 24 -17.59 10.63 -40.36
CA GLU A 24 -18.05 9.78 -39.25
C GLU A 24 -17.05 8.66 -38.95
N ARG A 25 -16.44 8.06 -39.99
CA ARG A 25 -15.38 7.06 -39.82
C ARG A 25 -14.17 7.59 -39.06
N ASN A 26 -13.77 8.84 -39.33
CA ASN A 26 -12.66 9.48 -38.60
C ASN A 26 -13.01 9.80 -37.15
N LYS A 27 -14.27 10.16 -36.87
CA LYS A 27 -14.73 10.43 -35.51
C LYS A 27 -14.70 9.17 -34.64
N TYR A 28 -15.25 8.05 -35.12
CA TYR A 28 -15.21 6.78 -34.40
C TYR A 28 -13.79 6.20 -34.31
N ALA A 29 -12.94 6.39 -35.33
CA ALA A 29 -11.53 6.08 -35.22
C ALA A 29 -10.82 6.92 -34.13
N GLY A 30 -11.16 8.21 -33.99
CA GLY A 30 -10.64 9.05 -32.91
C GLY A 30 -11.06 8.58 -31.52
N ILE A 31 -12.33 8.20 -31.34
CA ILE A 31 -12.84 7.62 -30.09
C ILE A 31 -12.14 6.29 -29.77
N GLY A 32 -11.93 5.43 -30.76
CA GLY A 32 -11.21 4.18 -30.54
C GLY A 32 -9.71 4.36 -30.27
N ALA A 33 -9.10 5.40 -30.84
CA ALA A 33 -7.72 5.74 -30.55
C ALA A 33 -7.55 6.18 -29.09
N THR A 34 -8.46 6.97 -28.52
CA THR A 34 -8.37 7.37 -27.10
C THR A 34 -8.49 6.18 -26.17
N VAL A 35 -9.42 5.25 -26.41
CA VAL A 35 -9.55 4.00 -25.64
C VAL A 35 -8.28 3.15 -25.72
N PHE A 36 -7.69 3.01 -26.91
CA PHE A 36 -6.45 2.27 -27.10
C PHE A 36 -5.27 2.90 -26.34
N PHE A 37 -5.08 4.21 -26.44
CA PHE A 37 -4.01 4.88 -25.73
C PHE A 37 -4.19 4.84 -24.21
N THR A 38 -5.43 4.91 -23.71
CA THR A 38 -5.71 4.71 -22.28
C THR A 38 -5.28 3.30 -21.81
N ALA A 39 -5.57 2.26 -22.60
CA ALA A 39 -5.16 0.90 -22.29
C ALA A 39 -3.62 0.72 -22.30
N VAL A 40 -2.93 1.32 -23.27
CA VAL A 40 -1.46 1.28 -23.34
C VAL A 40 -0.82 1.98 -22.14
N MET A 41 -1.34 3.16 -21.77
CA MET A 41 -0.85 3.88 -20.58
C MET A 41 -1.12 3.08 -19.29
N ALA A 42 -2.28 2.43 -19.19
CA ALA A 42 -2.60 1.56 -18.06
C ALA A 42 -1.68 0.33 -17.99
N PHE A 43 -1.33 -0.28 -19.12
CA PHE A 43 -0.35 -1.36 -19.20
C PHE A 43 1.02 -0.92 -18.67
N ILE A 44 1.53 0.23 -19.13
CA ILE A 44 2.85 0.74 -18.71
C ILE A 44 2.84 1.10 -17.22
N ALA A 45 1.80 1.81 -16.75
CA ALA A 45 1.69 2.25 -15.36
C ALA A 45 1.58 1.06 -14.39
N SER A 46 0.71 0.09 -14.69
CA SER A 46 0.56 -1.11 -13.87
C SER A 46 1.79 -2.02 -13.95
N GLY A 47 2.38 -2.20 -15.12
CA GLY A 47 3.63 -2.94 -15.28
C GLY A 47 4.76 -2.36 -14.42
N TYR A 48 4.93 -1.04 -14.42
CA TYR A 48 5.91 -0.37 -13.56
C TYR A 48 5.60 -0.57 -12.07
N ALA A 49 4.35 -0.36 -11.64
CA ALA A 49 3.95 -0.54 -10.25
C ALA A 49 4.09 -2.00 -9.77
N LEU A 50 3.80 -2.97 -10.62
CA LEU A 50 3.97 -4.38 -10.28
C LEU A 50 5.44 -4.79 -10.25
N TYR A 51 6.27 -4.19 -11.11
CA TYR A 51 7.72 -4.39 -11.06
C TYR A 51 8.31 -3.87 -9.75
N THR A 52 7.89 -2.70 -9.26
CA THR A 52 8.40 -2.15 -7.98
C THR A 52 7.96 -2.95 -6.76
N VAL A 53 6.84 -3.68 -6.85
CA VAL A 53 6.32 -4.51 -5.75
C VAL A 53 6.90 -5.92 -5.77
N PHE A 54 6.97 -6.56 -6.93
CA PHE A 54 7.35 -7.98 -7.06
C PHE A 54 8.80 -8.20 -7.50
N ASP A 55 9.51 -7.13 -7.89
CA ASP A 55 10.90 -7.14 -8.39
C ASP A 55 11.15 -8.19 -9.49
N ASN A 56 10.11 -8.46 -10.30
CA ASN A 56 10.13 -9.50 -11.32
C ASN A 56 9.46 -8.99 -12.61
N ILE A 57 10.28 -8.93 -13.67
CA ILE A 57 9.89 -8.44 -15.00
C ILE A 57 8.79 -9.32 -15.63
N TYR A 58 8.87 -10.64 -15.48
CA TYR A 58 7.91 -11.55 -16.11
C TYR A 58 6.51 -11.39 -15.50
N THR A 59 6.44 -11.29 -14.17
CA THR A 59 5.17 -11.04 -13.48
C THR A 59 4.63 -9.65 -13.80
N ALA A 60 5.49 -8.64 -13.86
CA ALA A 60 5.11 -7.28 -14.21
C ALA A 60 4.49 -7.16 -15.61
N ILE A 61 5.11 -7.79 -16.61
CA ILE A 61 4.59 -7.79 -17.99
C ILE A 61 3.28 -8.58 -18.07
N PHE A 62 3.23 -9.77 -17.47
CA PHE A 62 2.04 -10.63 -17.53
C PHE A 62 0.82 -9.98 -16.89
N PHE A 63 0.95 -9.54 -15.64
CA PHE A 63 -0.15 -8.90 -14.92
C PHE A 63 -0.45 -7.50 -15.45
N GLY A 64 0.56 -6.76 -15.91
CA GLY A 64 0.37 -5.50 -16.62
C GLY A 64 -0.50 -5.69 -17.87
N LEU A 65 -0.27 -6.76 -18.64
CA LEU A 65 -1.02 -7.06 -19.88
C LEU A 65 -2.48 -7.36 -19.56
N ILE A 66 -2.72 -8.19 -18.55
CA ILE A 66 -4.07 -8.49 -18.05
C ILE A 66 -4.77 -7.19 -17.63
N TRP A 67 -4.07 -6.32 -16.90
CA TRP A 67 -4.64 -5.05 -16.43
C TRP A 67 -4.95 -4.08 -17.57
N GLY A 68 -4.03 -3.92 -18.53
CA GLY A 68 -4.24 -3.12 -19.72
C GLY A 68 -5.42 -3.62 -20.56
N LEU A 69 -5.56 -4.95 -20.71
CA LEU A 69 -6.71 -5.56 -21.38
C LEU A 69 -8.03 -5.36 -20.62
N LEU A 70 -8.00 -5.38 -19.28
CA LEU A 70 -9.17 -5.11 -18.45
C LEU A 70 -9.65 -3.68 -18.65
N ILE A 71 -8.75 -2.70 -18.57
CA ILE A 71 -9.08 -1.28 -18.82
C ILE A 71 -9.57 -1.08 -20.25
N PHE A 72 -8.91 -1.71 -21.23
CA PHE A 72 -9.36 -1.66 -22.63
C PHE A 72 -10.79 -2.18 -22.79
N ASN A 73 -11.11 -3.32 -22.18
CA ASN A 73 -12.43 -3.94 -22.27
C ASN A 73 -13.51 -3.06 -21.61
N LEU A 74 -13.21 -2.51 -20.44
CA LEU A 74 -14.14 -1.68 -19.69
C LEU A 74 -14.38 -0.32 -20.37
N ASP A 75 -13.33 0.37 -20.81
CA ASP A 75 -13.47 1.63 -21.54
C ASP A 75 -14.23 1.42 -22.87
N ARG A 76 -13.95 0.32 -23.60
CA ARG A 76 -14.71 -0.05 -24.81
C ARG A 76 -16.19 -0.31 -24.50
N TYR A 77 -16.49 -1.01 -23.41
CA TYR A 77 -17.86 -1.27 -22.98
C TYR A 77 -18.61 0.04 -22.69
N ILE A 78 -17.99 0.96 -21.96
CA ILE A 78 -18.58 2.26 -21.61
C ILE A 78 -18.84 3.10 -22.87
N VAL A 79 -17.86 3.20 -23.78
CA VAL A 79 -18.03 3.93 -25.04
C VAL A 79 -19.15 3.33 -25.89
N SER A 80 -19.27 2.00 -25.94
CA SER A 80 -20.33 1.32 -26.72
C SER A 80 -21.74 1.46 -26.12
N THR A 81 -21.84 1.73 -24.81
CA THR A 81 -23.13 1.86 -24.11
C THR A 81 -23.63 3.31 -24.03
N ILE A 82 -22.79 4.30 -24.34
CA ILE A 82 -23.20 5.71 -24.44
C ILE A 82 -24.08 5.90 -25.67
N LYS A 83 -25.40 5.89 -25.46
CA LYS A 83 -26.38 6.30 -26.46
C LYS A 83 -26.65 7.79 -26.33
N LYS A 84 -26.48 8.52 -27.43
CA LYS A 84 -26.86 9.94 -27.52
C LYS A 84 -28.35 10.07 -27.20
N ARG A 85 -28.67 10.60 -26.02
CA ARG A 85 -30.04 10.92 -25.58
C ARG A 85 -30.05 12.43 -25.36
N ASP A 86 -31.16 13.10 -25.69
CA ASP A 86 -31.32 14.57 -25.67
C ASP A 86 -30.94 15.26 -24.33
N ASN A 87 -30.74 14.50 -23.25
CA ASN A 87 -30.40 15.01 -21.94
C ASN A 87 -28.92 14.76 -21.58
N ILE A 88 -28.11 15.83 -21.64
CA ILE A 88 -26.68 15.88 -21.22
C ILE A 88 -26.45 15.28 -19.82
N LYS A 89 -27.41 15.45 -18.89
CA LYS A 89 -27.34 14.86 -17.54
C LYS A 89 -27.31 13.33 -17.54
N SER A 90 -28.00 12.69 -18.49
CA SER A 90 -28.04 11.22 -18.60
C SER A 90 -26.76 10.65 -19.21
N GLU A 91 -26.08 11.41 -20.06
CA GLU A 91 -24.76 11.06 -20.61
C GLU A 91 -23.67 11.13 -19.53
N ILE A 92 -23.70 12.16 -18.67
CA ILE A 92 -22.79 12.28 -17.51
C ILE A 92 -23.02 11.12 -16.52
N PHE A 93 -24.28 10.76 -16.27
CA PHE A 93 -24.61 9.63 -15.39
C PHE A 93 -24.08 8.29 -15.93
N GLN A 94 -24.12 8.08 -17.25
CA GLN A 94 -23.54 6.89 -17.89
C GLN A 94 -22.00 6.87 -17.85
N ALA A 95 -21.34 8.03 -17.80
CA ALA A 95 -19.88 8.12 -17.64
C ALA A 95 -19.42 7.98 -16.17
N THR A 96 -20.34 8.06 -15.21
CA THR A 96 -20.03 8.03 -13.77
C THR A 96 -19.34 6.75 -13.30
N PRO A 97 -19.72 5.54 -13.76
CA PRO A 97 -19.03 4.30 -13.41
C PRO A 97 -17.52 4.35 -13.75
N ARG A 98 -17.14 5.04 -14.84
CA ARG A 98 -15.74 5.21 -15.24
C ARG A 98 -14.94 6.01 -14.22
N ILE A 99 -15.51 7.11 -13.76
CA ILE A 99 -14.88 8.00 -12.77
C ILE A 99 -14.76 7.28 -11.43
N LEU A 100 -15.81 6.58 -11.00
CA LEU A 100 -15.80 5.83 -9.75
C LEU A 100 -14.74 4.72 -9.77
N LEU A 101 -14.65 3.95 -10.87
CA LEU A 101 -13.63 2.93 -11.03
C LEU A 101 -12.21 3.52 -11.03
N ALA A 102 -11.99 4.63 -11.75
CA ALA A 102 -10.70 5.30 -11.78
C ALA A 102 -10.24 5.76 -10.39
N ILE A 103 -11.15 6.29 -9.57
CA ILE A 103 -10.86 6.68 -8.18
C ILE A 103 -10.49 5.45 -7.33
N ILE A 104 -11.25 4.36 -7.43
CA ILE A 104 -10.95 3.12 -6.68
C ILE A 104 -9.57 2.59 -7.04
N ILE A 105 -9.27 2.50 -8.34
CA ILE A 105 -7.97 2.03 -8.83
C ILE A 105 -6.84 2.94 -8.34
N ALA A 106 -7.03 4.27 -8.39
CA ALA A 106 -6.05 5.23 -7.93
C ALA A 106 -5.73 5.02 -6.44
N VAL A 107 -6.74 4.86 -5.58
CA VAL A 107 -6.53 4.63 -4.14
C VAL A 107 -5.81 3.31 -3.89
N VAL A 108 -6.23 2.23 -4.55
CA VAL A 108 -5.67 0.88 -4.35
C VAL A 108 -4.22 0.78 -4.81
N ILE A 109 -3.86 1.43 -5.93
CA ILE A 109 -2.48 1.43 -6.44
C ILE A 109 -1.59 2.41 -5.66
N SER A 110 -2.14 3.57 -5.27
CA SER A 110 -1.35 4.60 -4.57
C SER A 110 -0.79 4.11 -3.25
N LYS A 111 -1.55 3.34 -2.47
CA LYS A 111 -1.13 2.93 -1.12
C LYS A 111 0.12 2.05 -1.05
N PRO A 112 0.24 0.93 -1.81
CA PRO A 112 1.46 0.13 -1.81
C PRO A 112 2.65 0.90 -2.39
N LEU A 113 2.43 1.72 -3.42
CA LEU A 113 3.48 2.50 -4.06
C LEU A 113 4.02 3.61 -3.14
N GLU A 114 3.14 4.31 -2.43
CA GLU A 114 3.48 5.27 -1.38
C GLU A 114 4.33 4.60 -0.28
N MET A 115 3.88 3.47 0.27
CA MET A 115 4.63 2.73 1.29
C MET A 115 6.01 2.26 0.79
N LYS A 116 6.12 1.87 -0.48
CA LYS A 116 7.38 1.41 -1.06
C LYS A 116 8.36 2.55 -1.30
N ILE A 117 7.88 3.69 -1.80
CA ILE A 117 8.70 4.88 -2.03
C ILE A 117 9.22 5.44 -0.71
N PHE A 118 8.39 5.46 0.33
CA PHE A 118 8.74 6.00 1.65
C PHE A 118 9.28 4.94 2.62
N GLU A 119 9.63 3.75 2.14
CA GLU A 119 10.08 2.64 2.99
C GLU A 119 11.29 3.04 3.85
N LYS A 120 12.22 3.83 3.28
CA LYS A 120 13.42 4.28 3.98
C LYS A 120 13.11 5.25 5.11
N GLU A 121 12.27 6.26 4.83
CA GLU A 121 11.85 7.27 5.80
C GLU A 121 11.04 6.63 6.93
N ILE A 122 10.11 5.73 6.60
CA ILE A 122 9.31 5.00 7.58
C ILE A 122 10.20 4.17 8.50
N ASN A 123 11.17 3.43 7.94
CA ASN A 123 12.09 2.62 8.74
C ASN A 123 12.97 3.46 9.67
N GLN A 124 13.38 4.66 9.24
CA GLN A 124 14.16 5.57 10.08
C GLN A 124 13.34 6.07 11.27
N VAL A 125 12.12 6.56 11.04
CA VAL A 125 11.22 7.01 12.12
C VAL A 125 10.88 5.85 13.06
N LEU A 126 10.64 4.66 12.52
CA LEU A 126 10.36 3.46 13.31
C LEU A 126 11.54 3.08 14.22
N LEU A 127 12.78 3.20 13.73
CA LEU A 127 13.98 2.97 14.52
C LEU A 127 14.12 4.00 15.66
N GLU A 128 13.85 5.26 15.38
CA GLU A 128 13.88 6.34 16.36
C GLU A 128 12.83 6.13 17.46
N GLU A 129 11.58 5.80 17.09
CA GLU A 129 10.53 5.46 18.05
C GLU A 129 10.83 4.20 18.87
N LYS A 130 11.42 3.16 18.25
CA LYS A 130 11.84 1.97 19.00
C LYS A 130 12.90 2.30 20.04
N ASN A 131 13.85 3.16 19.70
CA ASN A 131 14.89 3.58 20.63
C ASN A 131 14.30 4.42 21.78
N SER A 132 13.40 5.36 21.48
CA SER A 132 12.75 6.19 22.51
C SER A 132 11.86 5.34 23.43
N MET A 133 11.09 4.40 22.88
CA MET A 133 10.27 3.46 23.66
C MET A 133 11.14 2.55 24.54
N THR A 134 12.28 2.07 24.02
CA THR A 134 13.22 1.25 24.79
C THR A 134 13.82 2.04 25.94
N LEU A 135 14.18 3.30 25.73
CA LEU A 135 14.72 4.17 26.78
C LEU A 135 13.69 4.43 27.87
N ASN A 136 12.46 4.78 27.48
CA ASN A 136 11.36 5.05 28.40
C ASN A 136 10.98 3.78 29.21
N ASN A 137 10.97 2.61 28.57
CA ASN A 137 10.79 1.32 29.27
C ASN A 137 11.91 1.06 30.28
N LYS A 138 13.18 1.34 29.94
CA LYS A 138 14.29 1.19 30.89
C LYS A 138 14.17 2.12 32.08
N GLU A 139 13.74 3.37 31.88
CA GLU A 139 13.51 4.32 32.97
C GLU A 139 12.36 3.87 33.87
N GLN A 140 11.24 3.40 33.30
CA GLN A 140 10.12 2.88 34.07
C GLN A 140 10.52 1.63 34.89
N LEU A 141 11.29 0.72 34.30
CA LEU A 141 11.85 -0.42 35.01
C LEU A 141 12.80 0.04 36.13
N ALA A 142 13.68 1.00 35.87
CA ALA A 142 14.57 1.53 36.91
C ALA A 142 13.77 2.15 38.07
N LEU A 143 12.75 2.96 37.79
CA LEU A 143 11.89 3.55 38.81
C LEU A 143 11.14 2.50 39.65
N GLN A 144 10.70 1.42 39.02
CA GLN A 144 9.95 0.36 39.71
C GLN A 144 10.85 -0.59 40.52
N TYR A 145 12.03 -0.94 39.99
CA TYR A 145 12.87 -1.99 40.56
C TYR A 145 14.03 -1.48 41.43
N THR A 146 14.55 -0.27 41.19
CA THR A 146 15.64 0.31 42.02
C THR A 146 15.31 0.38 43.51
N PRO A 147 14.16 0.91 43.96
CA PRO A 147 13.85 0.96 45.39
C PRO A 147 13.68 -0.44 46.01
N LYS A 148 13.20 -1.42 45.22
CA LYS A 148 13.07 -2.81 45.66
C LYS A 148 14.45 -3.47 45.83
N ILE A 149 15.39 -3.17 44.95
CA ILE A 149 16.78 -3.64 45.05
C ILE A 149 17.47 -3.01 46.25
N GLU A 150 17.29 -1.70 46.48
CA GLU A 150 17.83 -1.04 47.67
C GLU A 150 17.26 -1.60 48.97
N SER A 151 15.94 -1.84 49.04
CA SER A 151 15.32 -2.44 50.23
C SER A 151 15.88 -3.84 50.51
N LEU A 152 15.98 -4.69 49.47
CA LEU A 152 16.54 -6.03 49.61
C LEU A 152 18.01 -6.01 50.02
N ASN A 153 18.81 -5.07 49.51
CA ASN A 153 20.20 -4.91 49.92
C ASN A 153 20.32 -4.45 51.39
N GLN A 154 19.44 -3.57 51.85
CA GLN A 154 19.37 -3.22 53.28
C GLN A 154 19.00 -4.42 54.14
N ASP A 155 18.01 -5.22 53.74
CA ASP A 155 17.61 -6.43 54.47
C ASP A 155 18.76 -7.44 54.55
N ILE A 156 19.50 -7.66 53.44
CA ILE A 156 20.70 -8.50 53.41
C ILE A 156 21.78 -7.98 54.36
N ALA A 157 22.01 -6.67 54.39
CA ALA A 157 22.99 -6.07 55.29
C ALA A 157 22.60 -6.26 56.77
N ASN A 158 21.32 -6.07 57.09
CA ASN A 158 20.79 -6.29 58.44
C ASN A 158 20.94 -7.75 58.88
N LEU A 159 20.52 -8.70 58.04
CA LEU A 159 20.64 -10.14 58.31
C LEU A 159 22.11 -10.56 58.50
N LYS A 160 23.05 -10.04 57.70
CA LYS A 160 24.48 -10.29 57.91
C LYS A 160 24.98 -9.75 59.24
N GLY A 161 24.51 -8.58 59.67
CA GLY A 161 24.82 -8.00 60.97
C GLY A 161 24.30 -8.86 62.13
N GLU A 162 23.08 -9.36 62.03
CA GLU A 162 22.50 -10.29 63.01
C GLU A 162 23.29 -11.60 63.10
N VAL A 163 23.64 -12.20 61.95
CA VAL A 163 24.46 -13.42 61.91
C VAL A 163 25.82 -13.19 62.58
N ALA A 164 26.51 -12.10 62.26
CA ALA A 164 27.80 -11.78 62.87
C ALA A 164 27.71 -11.59 64.39
N THR A 165 26.61 -10.98 64.87
CA THR A 165 26.36 -10.80 66.31
C THR A 165 26.09 -12.15 66.99
N LYS A 166 25.28 -13.01 66.37
CA LYS A 166 25.01 -14.36 66.87
C LYS A 166 26.25 -15.26 66.87
N GLU A 167 27.09 -15.17 65.85
CA GLU A 167 28.38 -15.85 65.82
C GLU A 167 29.29 -15.37 66.94
N ALA A 168 29.37 -14.06 67.20
CA ALA A 168 30.15 -13.51 68.30
C ALA A 168 29.64 -13.96 69.68
N GLU A 169 28.32 -13.97 69.91
CA GLU A 169 27.70 -14.52 71.13
C GLU A 169 28.05 -16.00 71.32
N THR A 170 27.99 -16.78 70.24
CA THR A 170 28.26 -18.22 70.28
C THR A 170 29.74 -18.49 70.57
N ASN A 171 30.66 -17.78 69.91
CA ASN A 171 32.10 -17.90 70.14
C ASN A 171 32.48 -17.51 71.58
N ALA A 172 31.91 -16.43 72.11
CA ALA A 172 32.15 -16.01 73.49
C ALA A 172 31.71 -17.07 74.51
N LEU A 173 30.59 -17.77 74.26
CA LEU A 173 30.14 -18.87 75.11
C LEU A 173 31.09 -20.09 75.04
N TYR A 174 31.64 -20.39 73.86
CA TYR A 174 32.64 -21.46 73.69
C TYR A 174 33.97 -21.15 74.38
N ASP A 175 34.43 -19.90 74.38
CA ASP A 175 35.67 -19.49 75.06
C ASP A 175 35.57 -19.52 76.60
N THR A 176 34.36 -19.67 77.15
CA THR A 176 34.10 -19.70 78.60
C THR A 176 34.16 -21.12 79.19
N TYR A 177 34.23 -22.17 78.36
CA TYR A 177 34.32 -23.58 78.75
C TYR A 177 35.67 -24.20 78.36
#